data_AF-A0A8R1IUL2-F1
#
_entry.id   AF-A0A8R1IUL2-F1
#
_cell.length_a   1.000
_cell.length_b   1.000
_cell.length_c   1.000
_cell.angle_alpha   90.00
_cell.angle_beta   90.00
_cell.angle_gamma   90.00
#
_symmetry.space_group_name_H-M   'P 1'
#
loop_
_entity.id
_entity.type
_entity.pdbx_description
1 polymer ?
#
loop_
_entity_poly.entity_id
_entity_poly.type
_entity_poly.pdbx_seq_one_letter_code
_entity_poly.pdbx_strand_id
1 'polypeptide(L)'
;MIQKDLMTLSNWCSKWQMSVAPKKCESITFSPIKNHSMRSLPELSLNNIALPSTNIIRDLGVMFASDLSFANHITTIICRAQTRVNIIFNVLRHSTFDVVVKCYTIYIRPILEYATVVFSPTSKSLIRKMESVQKSLVHRCLLKGGILYKSYFDGLEICGLETLEYRRLIYDLVHLYKCIVSKETTSSGAQISSSPQILYPMLIIK
;
A
#
# COMPACT_ATOMS: atom_id res chain seq x y z
N MET A 1 1.57 27.02 -11.22
CA MET A 1 0.37 26.29 -11.65
C MET A 1 -0.36 25.73 -10.44
N ILE A 2 0.27 24.82 -9.68
CA ILE A 2 -0.33 24.17 -8.49
C ILE A 2 -0.88 25.13 -7.40
N GLN A 3 -0.21 26.25 -7.11
CA GLN A 3 -0.70 27.22 -6.11
C GLN A 3 -2.02 27.88 -6.53
N LYS A 4 -2.22 28.08 -7.84
CA LYS A 4 -3.48 28.63 -8.38
C LYS A 4 -4.61 27.61 -8.25
N ASP A 5 -4.30 26.33 -8.42
CA ASP A 5 -5.26 25.24 -8.27
C ASP A 5 -5.72 25.12 -6.80
N LEU A 6 -4.78 25.23 -5.85
CA LEU A 6 -5.09 25.28 -4.41
C LEU A 6 -5.99 26.47 -4.05
N MET A 7 -5.75 27.65 -4.63
CA MET A 7 -6.61 28.82 -4.43
C MET A 7 -8.01 28.59 -5.03
N THR A 8 -8.09 27.97 -6.20
CA THR A 8 -9.36 27.65 -6.87
C THR A 8 -10.17 26.65 -6.04
N LEU A 9 -9.50 25.63 -5.50
CA LEU A 9 -10.11 24.67 -4.58
C LEU A 9 -10.63 25.35 -3.30
N SER A 10 -9.81 26.21 -2.68
CA SER A 10 -10.23 26.94 -1.48
C SER A 10 -11.47 27.81 -1.73
N ASN A 11 -11.51 28.51 -2.87
CA ASN A 11 -12.68 29.28 -3.30
C ASN A 11 -13.90 28.39 -3.52
N TRP A 12 -13.71 27.20 -4.13
CA TRP A 12 -14.78 26.23 -4.32
C TRP A 12 -15.31 25.73 -2.97
N CYS A 13 -14.46 25.29 -2.05
CA CYS A 13 -14.88 24.87 -0.71
C CYS A 13 -15.66 25.98 0.00
N SER A 14 -15.16 27.22 -0.07
CA SER A 14 -15.83 28.40 0.52
C SER A 14 -17.21 28.63 -0.08
N LYS A 15 -17.35 28.51 -1.41
CA LYS A 15 -18.64 28.61 -2.12
C LYS A 15 -19.65 27.57 -1.64
N TRP A 16 -19.17 26.37 -1.30
CA TRP A 16 -19.99 25.28 -0.78
C TRP A 16 -20.07 25.23 0.75
N GLN A 17 -19.68 26.32 1.44
CA GLN A 17 -19.72 26.44 2.90
C GLN A 17 -18.90 25.34 3.63
N MET A 18 -17.84 24.85 2.98
CA MET A 18 -16.89 23.90 3.55
C MET A 18 -15.57 24.59 3.90
N SER A 19 -14.97 24.20 5.03
CA SER A 19 -13.63 24.62 5.42
C SER A 19 -12.60 23.53 5.14
N VAL A 20 -11.56 23.84 4.37
CA VAL A 20 -10.38 22.96 4.26
C VAL A 20 -9.57 23.05 5.55
N ALA A 21 -9.05 21.93 6.04
CA ALA A 21 -8.23 21.86 7.26
C ALA A 21 -6.73 21.79 6.89
N PRO A 22 -5.98 22.91 6.87
CA PRO A 22 -4.59 22.92 6.37
C PRO A 22 -3.66 22.02 7.20
N LYS A 23 -3.98 21.84 8.49
CA LYS A 23 -3.24 20.95 9.40
C LYS A 23 -3.32 19.45 9.02
N LYS A 24 -4.30 19.06 8.21
CA LYS A 24 -4.44 17.68 7.69
C LYS A 24 -3.81 17.52 6.29
N CYS A 25 -3.42 18.63 5.66
CA CYS A 25 -2.85 18.67 4.33
C CYS A 25 -1.33 18.68 4.44
N GLU A 26 -0.69 17.86 3.61
CA GLU A 26 0.77 17.77 3.51
C GLU A 26 1.12 17.90 2.03
N SER A 27 2.31 18.41 1.75
CA SER A 27 2.86 18.41 0.40
C SER A 27 4.01 17.41 0.31
N ILE A 28 4.08 16.70 -0.81
CA ILE A 28 5.19 15.81 -1.14
C ILE A 28 5.54 16.07 -2.60
N THR A 29 6.82 15.94 -2.92
CA THR A 29 7.30 16.01 -4.30
C THR A 29 7.98 14.70 -4.64
N PHE A 30 7.54 14.12 -5.76
CA PHE A 30 8.10 12.90 -6.28
C PHE A 30 9.19 13.24 -7.30
N SER A 31 10.41 12.76 -7.07
CA SER A 31 11.53 12.96 -7.98
C SER A 31 12.39 11.69 -8.04
N PRO A 32 12.64 11.14 -9.24
CA PRO A 32 13.55 10.01 -9.39
C PRO A 32 15.02 10.38 -9.15
N ILE A 33 15.36 11.68 -9.08
CA ILE A 33 16.72 12.17 -8.87
C ILE A 33 16.99 12.27 -7.37
N LYS A 34 17.98 11.50 -6.89
CA LYS A 34 18.40 11.43 -5.47
C LYS A 34 19.01 12.73 -4.92
N ASN A 35 19.33 13.69 -5.78
CA ASN A 35 19.90 14.98 -5.39
C ASN A 35 18.78 15.95 -4.98
N HIS A 36 18.20 15.68 -3.82
CA HIS A 36 17.14 16.49 -3.22
C HIS A 36 17.62 17.83 -2.63
N SER A 37 18.93 18.10 -2.66
CA SER A 37 19.55 19.20 -1.89
C SER A 37 19.57 20.57 -2.57
N MET A 38 19.13 20.74 -3.82
CA MET A 38 19.23 22.05 -4.49
C MET A 38 18.10 22.35 -5.49
N ARG A 39 16.85 22.16 -5.08
CA ARG A 39 15.75 22.87 -5.73
C ARG A 39 14.88 23.45 -4.64
N SER A 40 14.87 24.77 -4.48
CA SER A 40 13.92 25.43 -3.58
C SER A 40 12.52 25.05 -4.06
N LEU A 41 11.86 24.16 -3.33
CA LEU A 41 10.48 23.82 -3.65
C LEU A 41 9.63 25.08 -3.41
N PRO A 42 8.66 25.37 -4.28
CA PRO A 42 7.74 26.45 -4.03
C PRO A 42 6.98 26.18 -2.73
N GLU A 43 7.00 27.14 -1.80
CA GLU A 43 6.21 27.07 -0.59
C GLU A 43 4.73 27.08 -0.96
N LEU A 44 4.07 25.94 -0.75
CA LEU A 44 2.64 25.81 -0.98
C LEU A 44 1.90 26.31 0.25
N SER A 45 0.90 27.16 0.03
CA SER A 45 0.05 27.66 1.10
C SER A 45 -1.42 27.42 0.77
N LEU A 46 -2.20 27.15 1.81
CA LEU A 46 -3.65 27.00 1.71
C LEU A 46 -4.30 27.83 2.81
N ASN A 47 -5.19 28.74 2.42
CA ASN A 47 -5.79 29.75 3.32
C ASN A 47 -4.73 30.57 4.08
N ASN A 48 -3.67 30.98 3.39
CA ASN A 48 -2.51 31.69 3.95
C ASN A 48 -1.72 30.90 5.01
N ILE A 49 -1.94 29.59 5.13
CA ILE A 49 -1.19 28.69 6.01
C ILE A 49 -0.26 27.84 5.15
N ALA A 50 1.04 27.87 5.45
CA ALA A 50 2.04 27.06 4.76
C ALA A 50 1.78 25.56 5.00
N LEU A 51 1.80 24.76 3.93
CA LEU A 51 1.65 23.32 4.00
C LEU A 51 2.99 22.67 4.34
N PRO A 52 3.05 21.77 5.33
CA PRO A 52 4.28 21.06 5.65
C PRO A 52 4.73 20.19 4.45
N SER A 53 5.99 20.32 4.08
CA SER A 53 6.63 19.44 3.09
C SER A 53 7.13 18.18 3.79
N THR A 54 6.78 17.01 3.25
CA THR A 54 7.09 15.70 3.82
C THR A 54 7.73 14.79 2.78
N ASN A 55 8.58 13.87 3.25
CA ASN A 55 9.20 12.86 2.38
C ASN A 55 8.36 11.58 2.24
N ILE A 56 7.33 11.42 3.08
CA ILE A 56 6.44 10.26 3.06
C ILE A 56 5.04 10.77 3.30
N ILE A 57 4.13 10.50 2.38
CA ILE A 57 2.70 10.80 2.51
C ILE A 57 1.90 9.50 2.60
N ARG A 58 0.79 9.53 3.34
CA ARG A 58 -0.16 8.40 3.39
C ARG A 58 -1.46 8.78 2.69
N ASP A 59 -1.84 7.96 1.71
CA ASP A 59 -3.09 8.07 0.99
C ASP A 59 -3.82 6.74 0.91
N LEU A 60 -5.12 6.76 1.23
CA LEU A 60 -6.00 5.58 1.31
C LEU A 60 -5.35 4.37 2.04
N GLY A 61 -4.44 4.61 2.99
CA GLY A 61 -3.73 3.55 3.73
C GLY A 61 -2.42 3.06 3.09
N VAL A 62 -2.08 3.51 1.89
CA VAL A 62 -0.79 3.28 1.22
C VAL A 62 0.17 4.42 1.55
N MET A 63 1.45 4.12 1.73
CA MET A 63 2.48 5.12 2.01
C MET A 63 3.38 5.30 0.79
N PHE A 64 3.53 6.55 0.34
CA PHE A 64 4.35 6.93 -0.80
C PHE A 64 5.54 7.74 -0.31
N ALA A 65 6.75 7.29 -0.62
CA ALA A 65 7.97 8.04 -0.37
C ALA A 65 8.29 8.98 -1.55
N SER A 66 9.06 10.03 -1.32
CA SER A 66 9.46 11.02 -2.34
C SER A 66 10.28 10.40 -3.48
N ASP A 67 10.96 9.29 -3.22
CA ASP A 67 11.68 8.47 -4.21
C ASP A 67 10.80 7.40 -4.89
N LEU A 68 9.48 7.42 -4.62
CA LEU A 68 8.49 6.41 -5.05
C LEU A 68 8.80 4.99 -4.56
N SER A 69 9.65 4.85 -3.54
CA SER A 69 9.92 3.56 -2.92
C SER A 69 8.78 3.13 -2.00
N PHE A 70 8.29 1.91 -2.18
CA PHE A 70 7.31 1.29 -1.28
C PHE A 70 7.94 0.50 -0.13
N ALA A 71 9.28 0.54 0.03
CA ALA A 71 9.96 -0.20 1.09
C ALA A 71 9.38 0.13 2.48
N ASN A 72 9.19 1.41 2.79
CA ASN A 72 8.64 1.87 4.06
C ASN A 72 7.18 1.41 4.27
N HIS A 73 6.38 1.39 3.20
CA HIS A 73 5.02 0.86 3.26
C HIS A 73 5.04 -0.64 3.58
N ILE A 74 5.83 -1.40 2.83
CA ILE A 74 5.95 -2.86 2.95
C ILE A 74 6.46 -3.26 4.35
N THR A 75 7.48 -2.58 4.88
CA THR A 75 7.95 -2.86 6.24
C THR A 75 6.88 -2.60 7.29
N THR A 76 6.10 -1.53 7.13
CA THR A 76 5.00 -1.19 8.03
C THR A 76 3.89 -2.24 8.01
N ILE A 77 3.44 -2.70 6.84
CA ILE A 77 2.39 -3.72 6.74
C ILE A 77 2.88 -5.08 7.26
N ILE A 78 4.15 -5.45 7.01
CA ILE A 78 4.75 -6.68 7.54
C ILE A 78 4.76 -6.66 9.05
N CYS A 79 5.21 -5.58 9.67
CA CYS A 79 5.23 -5.43 11.13
C CYS A 79 3.82 -5.58 11.70
N ARG A 80 2.83 -4.85 11.14
CA ARG A 80 1.42 -4.95 11.54
C ARG A 80 0.88 -6.38 11.42
N ALA A 81 1.19 -7.06 10.32
CA ALA A 81 0.77 -8.44 10.09
C ALA A 81 1.41 -9.40 11.09
N GLN A 82 2.72 -9.28 11.36
CA GLN A 82 3.43 -10.09 12.36
C GLN A 82 2.86 -9.89 13.77
N THR A 83 2.56 -8.65 14.16
CA THR A 83 1.88 -8.35 15.42
C THR A 83 0.53 -9.06 15.50
N ARG A 84 -0.28 -9.01 14.43
CA ARG A 84 -1.57 -9.71 14.38
C ARG A 84 -1.42 -11.22 14.47
N VAL A 85 -0.41 -11.81 13.81
CA VAL A 85 -0.11 -13.23 13.95
C VAL A 85 0.17 -13.57 15.42
N ASN A 86 1.02 -12.80 16.10
CA ASN A 86 1.37 -13.06 17.50
C ASN A 86 0.15 -12.95 18.41
N ILE A 87 -0.71 -11.95 18.20
CA ILE A 87 -1.98 -11.82 18.93
C ILE A 87 -2.87 -13.03 18.70
N ILE A 88 -3.03 -13.48 17.45
CA ILE A 88 -3.87 -14.64 17.10
C ILE A 88 -3.37 -15.90 17.81
N PHE A 89 -2.06 -16.18 17.80
CA PHE A 89 -1.51 -17.34 18.49
C PHE A 89 -1.59 -17.26 20.02
N ASN A 90 -1.56 -16.05 20.57
CA ASN A 90 -1.76 -15.84 22.00
C ASN A 90 -3.21 -16.07 22.43
N VAL A 91 -4.16 -15.47 21.71
CA VAL A 91 -5.60 -15.56 22.02
C VAL A 91 -6.14 -16.95 21.71
N LEU A 92 -5.75 -17.52 20.58
CA LEU A 92 -6.23 -18.83 20.13
C LEU A 92 -5.35 -19.98 20.60
N ARG A 93 -4.71 -19.88 21.77
CA ARG A 93 -3.76 -20.88 22.26
C ARG A 93 -4.31 -22.32 22.22
N HIS A 94 -5.58 -22.49 22.58
CA HIS A 94 -6.27 -23.79 22.67
C HIS A 94 -7.17 -24.12 21.47
N SER A 95 -7.20 -23.30 20.41
CA SER A 95 -8.02 -23.60 19.22
C SER A 95 -7.40 -24.69 18.34
N THR A 96 -8.16 -25.24 17.41
CA THR A 96 -7.60 -26.09 16.34
C THR A 96 -6.75 -25.28 15.37
N PHE A 97 -5.91 -25.95 14.58
CA PHE A 97 -5.10 -25.28 13.56
C PHE A 97 -5.98 -24.69 12.44
N ASP A 98 -7.08 -25.35 12.06
CA ASP A 98 -8.04 -24.86 11.05
C ASP A 98 -8.61 -23.49 11.42
N VAL A 99 -8.92 -23.28 12.70
CA VAL A 99 -9.42 -21.98 13.18
C VAL A 99 -8.36 -20.90 13.02
N VAL A 100 -7.09 -21.21 13.32
CA VAL A 100 -5.99 -20.25 13.15
C VAL A 100 -5.80 -19.90 11.67
N VAL A 101 -5.86 -20.89 10.77
CA VAL A 101 -5.77 -20.69 9.33
C VAL A 101 -6.93 -19.82 8.82
N LYS A 102 -8.16 -20.04 9.29
CA LYS A 102 -9.31 -19.17 8.98
C LYS A 102 -9.13 -17.75 9.52
N CYS A 103 -8.63 -17.59 10.74
CA CYS A 103 -8.32 -16.27 11.27
C CYS A 103 -7.22 -15.55 10.48
N TYR A 104 -6.24 -16.30 9.95
CA TYR A 104 -5.23 -15.75 9.06
C TYR A 104 -5.83 -15.16 7.79
N THR A 105 -6.66 -15.94 7.10
CA THR A 105 -7.27 -15.50 5.84
C THR A 105 -8.20 -14.31 6.02
N ILE A 106 -8.89 -14.22 7.17
CA ILE A 106 -9.83 -13.13 7.47
C ILE A 106 -9.13 -11.85 7.96
N TYR A 107 -8.14 -11.95 8.87
CA TYR A 107 -7.61 -10.78 9.58
C TYR A 107 -6.21 -10.34 9.17
N ILE A 108 -5.38 -11.27 8.70
CA ILE A 108 -3.96 -10.99 8.42
C ILE A 108 -3.72 -10.85 6.92
N ARG A 109 -4.27 -11.77 6.11
CA ARG A 109 -4.11 -11.74 4.65
C ARG A 109 -4.56 -10.40 4.04
N PRO A 110 -5.69 -9.78 4.42
CA PRO A 110 -6.07 -8.48 3.87
C PRO A 110 -5.05 -7.38 4.17
N ILE A 111 -4.33 -7.43 5.29
CA ILE A 111 -3.28 -6.44 5.61
C ILE A 111 -2.12 -6.54 4.62
N LEU A 112 -1.82 -7.75 4.15
CA LEU A 112 -0.72 -8.02 3.21
C LEU A 112 -1.14 -7.84 1.74
N GLU A 113 -2.42 -8.01 1.43
CA GLU A 113 -2.96 -7.98 0.06
C GLU A 113 -3.67 -6.67 -0.32
N TYR A 114 -4.03 -5.83 0.66
CA TYR A 114 -4.70 -4.56 0.38
C TYR A 114 -3.83 -3.65 -0.48
N ALA A 115 -4.30 -3.26 -1.66
CA ALA A 115 -3.64 -2.36 -2.61
C ALA A 115 -2.34 -2.90 -3.24
N THR A 116 -2.16 -4.22 -3.34
CA THR A 116 -0.93 -4.81 -3.92
C THR A 116 -0.65 -4.35 -5.35
N VAL A 117 -1.70 -4.09 -6.14
CA VAL A 117 -1.58 -3.56 -7.51
C VAL A 117 -0.77 -2.25 -7.56
N VAL A 118 -0.79 -1.46 -6.47
CA VAL A 118 -0.07 -0.19 -6.40
C VAL A 118 1.38 -0.37 -5.96
N PHE A 119 1.63 -1.18 -4.92
CA PHE A 119 2.96 -1.26 -4.27
C PHE A 119 3.74 -2.54 -4.54
N SER A 120 3.21 -3.45 -5.38
CA SER A 120 3.73 -4.82 -5.60
C SER A 120 5.28 -4.83 -5.63
N PRO A 121 5.95 -5.49 -4.65
CA PRO A 121 7.39 -5.40 -4.54
C PRO A 121 8.09 -6.10 -5.70
N THR A 122 9.01 -5.40 -6.36
CA THR A 122 9.88 -5.98 -7.40
C THR A 122 11.16 -6.58 -6.83
N SER A 123 11.59 -6.12 -5.64
CA SER A 123 12.79 -6.62 -4.98
C SER A 123 12.57 -7.98 -4.33
N LYS A 124 13.40 -8.96 -4.71
CA LYS A 124 13.40 -10.32 -4.11
C LYS A 124 13.52 -10.29 -2.59
N SER A 125 14.22 -9.31 -2.00
CA SER A 125 14.35 -9.21 -0.55
C SER A 125 13.02 -8.82 0.12
N LEU A 126 12.29 -7.88 -0.45
CA LEU A 126 10.97 -7.44 0.05
C LEU A 126 9.92 -8.54 -0.16
N ILE A 127 9.92 -9.21 -1.31
CA ILE A 127 9.05 -10.37 -1.58
C ILE A 127 9.25 -11.44 -0.51
N ARG A 128 10.51 -11.83 -0.23
CA ARG A 128 10.83 -12.84 0.81
C ARG A 128 10.43 -12.38 2.20
N LYS A 129 10.63 -11.10 2.55
CA LYS A 129 10.20 -10.55 3.85
C LYS A 129 8.69 -10.63 4.01
N MET A 130 7.92 -10.34 2.96
CA MET A 130 6.46 -10.43 3.03
C MET A 130 6.00 -11.88 3.15
N GLU A 131 6.59 -12.79 2.37
CA GLU A 131 6.34 -14.24 2.44
C GLU A 131 6.71 -14.83 3.81
N SER A 132 7.70 -14.25 4.50
CA SER A 132 8.13 -14.71 5.82
C SER A 132 7.01 -14.69 6.87
N VAL A 133 6.04 -13.78 6.73
CA VAL A 133 4.88 -13.70 7.62
C VAL A 133 4.01 -14.95 7.47
N GLN A 134 3.71 -15.35 6.23
CA GLN A 134 2.95 -16.56 5.95
C GLN A 134 3.74 -17.82 6.35
N LYS A 135 5.05 -17.86 6.05
CA LYS A 135 5.94 -18.97 6.46
C LYS A 135 5.93 -19.18 7.98
N SER A 136 6.07 -18.11 8.75
CA SER A 136 6.03 -18.17 10.22
C SER A 136 4.69 -18.69 10.74
N LEU A 137 3.58 -18.30 10.09
CA LEU A 137 2.26 -18.78 10.47
C LEU A 137 2.06 -20.25 10.14
N VAL A 138 2.39 -20.67 8.91
CA VAL A 138 2.26 -22.05 8.46
C VAL A 138 3.07 -22.96 9.38
N HIS A 139 4.33 -22.63 9.63
CA HIS A 139 5.19 -23.40 10.54
C HIS A 139 4.55 -23.57 11.93
N ARG A 140 4.04 -22.48 12.53
CA ARG A 140 3.36 -22.55 13.83
C ARG A 140 2.04 -23.33 13.80
N CYS A 141 1.29 -23.27 12.70
CA CYS A 141 0.06 -24.03 12.54
C CYS A 141 0.33 -25.54 12.50
N LEU A 142 1.34 -25.98 11.75
CA LEU A 142 1.72 -27.39 11.69
C LEU A 142 2.18 -27.90 13.05
N LEU A 143 3.01 -27.14 13.76
CA LEU A 143 3.43 -27.50 15.13
C LEU A 143 2.23 -27.65 16.07
N LYS A 144 1.24 -26.76 15.97
CA LYS A 144 0.01 -26.82 16.76
C LYS A 144 -0.84 -28.05 16.41
N GLY A 145 -0.83 -28.47 15.15
CA GLY A 145 -1.50 -29.69 14.68
C GLY A 145 -0.73 -30.98 14.94
N GLY A 146 0.48 -30.92 15.53
CA GLY A 146 1.34 -32.10 15.70
C GLY A 146 1.88 -32.67 14.38
N ILE A 147 1.89 -31.88 13.30
CA ILE A 147 2.30 -32.31 11.96
C ILE A 147 3.77 -31.94 11.73
N LEU A 148 4.55 -32.89 11.20
CA LEU A 148 5.95 -32.65 10.86
C LEU A 148 6.08 -31.60 9.75
N TYR A 149 6.83 -30.54 9.99
CA TYR A 149 7.15 -29.51 9.00
C TYR A 149 8.27 -29.99 8.07
N LYS A 150 7.91 -30.48 6.87
CA LYS A 150 8.85 -30.94 5.84
C LYS A 150 9.39 -29.80 4.97
N SER A 151 8.49 -29.10 4.28
CA SER A 151 8.81 -27.95 3.45
C SER A 151 7.73 -26.87 3.55
N TYR A 152 8.04 -25.67 3.06
CA TYR A 152 7.06 -24.60 3.01
C TYR A 152 5.86 -24.94 2.12
N PHE A 153 6.12 -25.53 0.94
CA PHE A 153 5.09 -25.86 -0.02
C PHE A 153 4.17 -26.98 0.49
N ASP A 154 4.73 -28.01 1.13
CA ASP A 154 3.90 -29.05 1.78
C ASP A 154 3.01 -28.45 2.88
N GLY A 155 3.58 -27.52 3.67
CA GLY A 155 2.82 -26.83 4.72
C GLY A 155 1.69 -25.97 4.16
N LEU A 156 1.86 -25.39 2.97
CA LEU A 156 0.82 -24.64 2.28
C LEU A 156 -0.31 -25.55 1.81
N GLU A 157 0.00 -26.70 1.24
CA GLU A 157 -1.00 -27.71 0.85
C GLU A 157 -1.83 -28.16 2.05
N ILE A 158 -1.17 -28.50 3.16
CA ILE A 158 -1.83 -28.91 4.41
C ILE A 158 -2.74 -27.80 4.95
N CYS A 159 -2.30 -26.53 4.87
CA CYS A 159 -3.11 -25.40 5.33
C CYS A 159 -4.17 -24.93 4.31
N GLY A 160 -4.17 -25.47 3.08
CA GLY A 160 -5.03 -24.98 1.99
C GLY A 160 -4.76 -23.52 1.62
N LEU A 161 -3.49 -23.10 1.62
CA LEU A 161 -3.08 -21.72 1.31
C LEU A 161 -2.21 -21.68 0.04
N GLU A 162 -2.35 -20.62 -0.73
CA GLU A 162 -1.43 -20.31 -1.84
C GLU A 162 -0.32 -19.38 -1.36
N THR A 163 0.81 -19.30 -2.09
CA THR A 163 1.85 -18.31 -1.79
C THR A 163 1.30 -16.90 -1.95
N LEU A 164 1.80 -15.95 -1.14
CA LEU A 164 1.35 -14.56 -1.30
C LEU A 164 1.82 -13.98 -2.64
N GLU A 165 2.96 -14.44 -3.15
CA GLU A 165 3.48 -14.06 -4.46
C GLU A 165 2.54 -14.47 -5.60
N TYR A 166 2.08 -15.72 -5.61
CA TYR A 166 1.13 -16.19 -6.61
C TYR A 166 -0.18 -15.40 -6.57
N ARG A 167 -0.69 -15.10 -5.37
CA ARG A 167 -1.92 -14.32 -5.21
C ARG A 167 -1.76 -12.89 -5.70
N ARG A 168 -0.64 -12.23 -5.43
CA ARG A 168 -0.33 -10.89 -5.98
C ARG A 168 -0.29 -10.91 -7.50
N LEU A 169 0.34 -11.92 -8.09
CA LEU A 169 0.37 -12.09 -9.55
C LEU A 169 -1.06 -12.14 -10.13
N ILE A 170 -1.97 -12.88 -9.50
CA ILE A 170 -3.37 -12.93 -9.92
C ILE A 170 -4.01 -11.54 -9.84
N TYR A 171 -3.86 -10.81 -8.73
CA TYR A 171 -4.42 -9.47 -8.60
C TYR A 171 -3.88 -8.51 -9.67
N ASP A 172 -2.59 -8.57 -9.95
CA ASP A 172 -1.94 -7.73 -10.95
C ASP A 172 -2.46 -8.06 -12.37
N LEU A 173 -2.60 -9.35 -12.70
CA LEU A 173 -3.16 -9.79 -13.99
C LEU A 173 -4.64 -9.43 -14.15
N VAL A 174 -5.45 -9.61 -13.11
CA VAL A 174 -6.87 -9.22 -13.13
C VAL A 174 -7.00 -7.71 -13.30
N HIS A 175 -6.17 -6.92 -12.63
CA HIS A 175 -6.17 -5.47 -12.80
C HIS A 175 -5.76 -5.07 -14.23
N LEU A 176 -4.71 -5.67 -14.77
CA LEU A 176 -4.27 -5.44 -16.14
C LEU A 176 -5.38 -5.75 -17.15
N TYR A 177 -6.07 -6.88 -16.97
CA TYR A 177 -7.20 -7.26 -17.82
C TYR A 177 -8.32 -6.22 -17.76
N LYS A 178 -8.70 -5.74 -16.56
CA LYS A 178 -9.71 -4.69 -16.40
C LYS A 178 -9.31 -3.39 -17.09
N CYS A 179 -8.02 -3.03 -17.03
CA CYS A 179 -7.50 -1.84 -17.69
C CYS A 179 -7.57 -1.96 -19.22
N ILE A 180 -7.13 -3.09 -19.78
CA ILE A 180 -7.01 -3.27 -21.23
C ILE A 180 -8.36 -3.59 -21.89
N VAL A 181 -9.11 -4.52 -21.31
CA VAL A 181 -10.30 -5.10 -21.94
C VAL A 181 -11.57 -4.41 -21.48
N SER A 182 -11.74 -4.24 -20.17
CA SER A 182 -12.98 -3.68 -19.61
C SER A 182 -13.06 -2.16 -19.77
N LYS A 183 -11.92 -1.47 -19.99
CA LYS A 183 -11.80 0.01 -20.03
C LYS A 183 -12.35 0.71 -18.77
N GLU A 184 -12.52 -0.03 -17.67
CA GLU A 184 -13.07 0.48 -16.40
C GLU A 184 -12.19 1.58 -15.77
N THR A 185 -10.89 1.55 -16.04
CA THR A 185 -9.90 2.50 -15.47
C THR A 185 -9.62 3.69 -16.36
N THR A 186 -10.00 3.64 -17.64
CA THR A 186 -10.07 4.82 -18.49
C THR A 186 -11.35 5.56 -18.14
N SER A 187 -11.27 6.43 -17.14
CA SER A 187 -12.26 7.48 -16.97
C SER A 187 -12.51 8.14 -18.32
N SER A 188 -13.78 8.18 -18.74
CA SER A 188 -14.24 8.89 -19.92
C SER A 188 -13.83 10.36 -19.79
N GLY A 189 -12.66 10.73 -20.29
CA GLY A 189 -12.10 12.08 -20.18
C GLY A 189 -10.59 12.22 -20.36
N ALA A 190 -9.78 11.18 -20.09
CA ALA A 190 -8.34 11.26 -20.30
C ALA A 190 -7.93 10.58 -21.61
N GLN A 191 -8.00 11.32 -22.72
CA GLN A 191 -7.28 10.94 -23.93
C GLN A 191 -5.79 10.98 -23.63
N ILE A 192 -5.14 9.82 -23.62
CA ILE A 192 -3.69 9.70 -23.61
C ILE A 192 -3.21 10.06 -25.02
N SER A 193 -3.05 11.36 -25.29
CA SER A 193 -2.25 11.80 -26.42
C SER A 193 -0.79 11.54 -26.07
N SER A 194 -0.18 10.63 -26.81
CA SER A 194 1.24 10.34 -26.85
C SER A 194 2.10 11.59 -27.06
N SER A 195 2.84 12.03 -26.03
CA SER A 195 4.13 12.79 -26.11
C SER A 195 4.68 13.13 -24.69
N PRO A 196 5.98 13.42 -24.54
CA PRO A 196 6.80 12.90 -23.44
C PRO A 196 6.96 13.81 -22.21
N GLN A 197 7.27 13.18 -21.07
CA GLN A 197 7.92 13.72 -19.85
C GLN A 197 7.48 15.11 -19.37
N ILE A 198 6.46 15.16 -18.50
CA ILE A 198 6.28 16.29 -17.57
C ILE A 198 5.95 15.74 -16.18
N LEU A 199 6.79 16.09 -15.19
CA LEU A 199 6.56 15.83 -13.76
C LEU A 199 5.23 16.45 -13.32
N TYR A 200 4.32 15.63 -12.79
CA TYR A 200 3.16 16.12 -12.04
C TYR A 200 3.38 15.90 -10.54
N PRO A 201 3.32 16.94 -9.69
CA PRO A 201 3.18 16.75 -8.25
C PRO A 201 1.76 16.23 -7.97
N MET A 202 1.66 15.00 -7.45
CA MET A 202 0.39 14.45 -6.98
C MET A 202 0.05 15.08 -5.63
N LEU A 203 -1.02 15.87 -5.58
CA LEU A 203 -1.51 16.53 -4.37
C LEU A 203 -2.70 15.73 -3.85
N ILE A 204 -2.50 15.05 -2.72
CA ILE A 204 -3.52 14.23 -2.08
C ILE A 204 -4.16 15.07 -0.97
N ILE A 205 -5.46 15.34 -1.11
CA ILE A 205 -6.23 16.15 -0.17
C ILE A 205 -7.14 15.22 0.62
N LYS A 206 -7.06 15.29 1.95
CA LYS A 206 -7.94 14.58 2.90
C LYS A 206 -9.14 15.41 3.29
#